data_AF-A0A968QQ53-F1
#
_entry.id   AF-A0A968QQ53-F1
#
_cell.length_a   1.000
_cell.length_b   1.000
_cell.length_c   1.000
_cell.angle_alpha   90.00
_cell.angle_beta   90.00
_cell.angle_gamma   90.00
#
_symmetry.space_group_name_H-M   'P 1'
#
loop_
_entity.id
_entity.type
_entity.pdbx_description
1 polymer ?
#
loop_
_entity_poly.entity_id
_entity_poly.type
_entity_poly.pdbx_seq_one_letter_code
_entity_poly.pdbx_strand_id
1 'polypeptide(L)'
;MKGSKLFYAILFCILLITFYIRTFNYDAFMDDEHSEVIISDNDAGYHLRRIVDFATGTSDQIQFPDIRSYYPEGYVCHWSPGFDFLLGTLGKTFYFFKPDVYSLKIFICLLIPILAVLTVFAYYFLSAKLLPPAAALISALLFALLPFHITITYFALVDHHVAEFYFWF
;
A
#
# COMPACT_ATOMS: atom_id res chain seq x y z
N MET A 1 13.34 -10.82 -31.65
CA MET A 1 12.05 -10.14 -31.36
C MET A 1 10.95 -11.00 -30.71
N LYS A 2 10.94 -12.34 -30.80
CA LYS A 2 9.95 -13.17 -30.07
C LYS A 2 10.23 -13.33 -28.56
N GLY A 3 11.51 -13.31 -28.16
CA GLY A 3 11.91 -13.49 -26.75
C GLY A 3 11.48 -12.35 -25.82
N SER A 4 11.47 -11.10 -26.27
CA SER A 4 11.10 -9.95 -25.41
C SER A 4 9.63 -9.98 -25.00
N LYS A 5 8.72 -10.33 -25.92
CA LYS A 5 7.28 -10.42 -25.62
C LYS A 5 6.98 -11.48 -24.56
N LEU A 6 7.67 -12.62 -24.60
CA LEU A 6 7.52 -13.67 -23.59
C LEU A 6 7.99 -13.18 -22.21
N PHE A 7 9.13 -12.50 -22.14
CA PHE A 7 9.63 -11.96 -20.87
C PHE A 7 8.68 -10.93 -20.25
N TYR A 8 8.10 -10.02 -21.06
CA TYR A 8 7.10 -9.07 -20.57
C TYR A 8 5.81 -9.76 -20.11
N ALA A 9 5.36 -10.81 -20.81
CA ALA A 9 4.23 -11.60 -20.38
C ALA A 9 4.48 -12.29 -19.03
N ILE A 10 5.67 -12.87 -18.84
CA ILE A 10 6.06 -13.49 -17.56
C ILE A 10 6.10 -12.44 -16.45
N LEU A 11 6.72 -11.28 -16.69
CA LEU A 11 6.73 -10.19 -15.72
C LEU A 11 5.31 -9.78 -15.34
N PHE A 12 4.42 -9.59 -16.32
CA PHE A 12 3.02 -9.25 -16.07
C PHE A 12 2.33 -10.30 -15.20
N CYS A 13 2.53 -11.59 -15.46
CA CYS A 13 2.03 -12.66 -14.59
C CYS A 13 2.58 -12.56 -13.16
N ILE A 14 3.87 -12.25 -12.98
CA ILE A 14 4.47 -12.04 -11.65
C ILE A 14 3.79 -10.87 -10.92
N LEU A 15 3.51 -9.76 -11.63
CA LEU A 15 2.80 -8.61 -11.05
C LEU A 15 1.36 -8.96 -10.65
N LEU A 16 0.64 -9.73 -11.47
CA LEU A 16 -0.70 -10.22 -11.12
C LEU A 16 -0.67 -11.15 -9.91
N ILE A 17 0.30 -12.08 -9.83
CA ILE A 17 0.49 -12.97 -8.68
C ILE A 17 0.81 -12.14 -7.42
N THR A 18 1.64 -11.11 -7.55
CA THR A 18 2.01 -10.20 -6.46
C THR A 18 0.76 -9.55 -5.86
N PHE A 19 -0.10 -8.98 -6.72
CA PHE A 19 -1.36 -8.37 -6.31
C PHE A 19 -2.30 -9.40 -5.68
N TYR A 20 -2.54 -10.52 -6.36
CA TYR A 20 -3.45 -11.57 -5.94
C TYR A 20 -3.13 -12.11 -4.54
N ILE A 21 -1.86 -12.44 -4.26
CA ILE A 21 -1.46 -12.96 -2.95
C ILE A 21 -1.72 -11.94 -1.83
N ARG A 22 -1.54 -10.65 -2.11
CA ARG A 22 -1.72 -9.55 -1.15
C ARG A 22 -3.19 -9.18 -0.93
N THR A 23 -4.07 -9.56 -1.84
CA THR A 23 -5.52 -9.39 -1.71
C THR A 23 -6.25 -10.71 -1.43
N PHE A 24 -5.54 -11.82 -1.24
CA PHE A 24 -6.16 -13.13 -1.05
C PHE A 24 -7.05 -13.18 0.20
N ASN A 25 -6.68 -12.45 1.24
CA ASN A 25 -7.44 -12.33 2.49
C ASN A 25 -8.41 -11.14 2.49
N TYR A 26 -8.79 -10.58 1.33
CA TYR A 26 -9.64 -9.39 1.25
C TYR A 26 -10.91 -9.55 2.10
N ASP A 27 -11.66 -10.64 1.90
CA ASP A 27 -12.92 -10.89 2.61
C ASP A 27 -12.74 -10.98 4.14
N ALA A 28 -11.56 -11.39 4.62
CA ALA A 28 -11.29 -11.46 6.06
C ALA A 28 -11.13 -10.08 6.72
N PHE A 29 -10.92 -9.02 5.93
CA PHE A 29 -10.78 -7.65 6.40
C PHE A 29 -12.01 -6.79 6.11
N MET A 30 -13.07 -7.36 5.54
CA MET A 30 -14.29 -6.65 5.22
C MET A 30 -15.36 -6.89 6.28
N ASP A 31 -15.94 -5.81 6.81
CA ASP A 31 -17.14 -5.84 7.64
C ASP A 31 -18.25 -5.09 6.91
N ASP A 32 -18.85 -5.78 5.93
CA ASP A 32 -19.91 -5.23 5.08
C ASP A 32 -21.17 -4.87 5.89
N GLU A 33 -21.43 -5.57 7.00
CA GLU A 33 -22.58 -5.32 7.88
C GLU A 33 -22.49 -3.94 8.54
N HIS A 34 -21.28 -3.54 8.95
CA HIS A 34 -21.04 -2.25 9.59
C HIS A 34 -20.46 -1.19 8.64
N SER A 35 -20.26 -1.53 7.36
CA SER A 35 -19.58 -0.67 6.38
C SER A 35 -18.19 -0.23 6.87
N GLU A 36 -17.43 -1.19 7.35
CA GLU A 36 -16.09 -0.99 7.91
C GLU A 36 -15.04 -1.91 7.28
N VAL A 37 -13.78 -1.49 7.39
CA VAL A 37 -12.62 -2.30 7.03
C VAL A 37 -11.88 -2.62 8.32
N ILE A 38 -11.71 -3.91 8.61
CA ILE A 38 -10.94 -4.39 9.75
C ILE A 38 -9.47 -4.10 9.45
N ILE A 39 -8.81 -3.32 10.30
CA ILE A 39 -7.41 -2.94 10.11
C ILE A 39 -6.51 -3.90 10.85
N SER A 40 -5.41 -4.28 10.19
CA SER A 40 -4.65 -5.42 10.64
C SER A 40 -3.64 -5.14 11.76
N ASP A 41 -3.31 -3.89 12.03
CA ASP A 41 -2.38 -3.49 13.08
C ASP A 41 -2.72 -2.08 13.63
N ASN A 42 -2.21 -1.78 14.82
CA ASN A 42 -2.42 -0.51 15.51
C ASN A 42 -1.88 0.69 14.73
N ASP A 43 -0.66 0.58 14.18
CA ASP A 43 -0.02 1.67 13.45
C ASP A 43 -0.77 1.94 12.15
N ALA A 44 -1.17 0.87 11.45
CA ALA A 44 -2.01 0.94 10.26
C ALA A 44 -3.35 1.66 10.52
N GLY A 45 -3.97 1.43 11.69
CA GLY A 45 -5.21 2.10 12.08
C GLY A 45 -5.03 3.62 12.23
N TYR A 46 -3.91 4.03 12.82
CA TYR A 46 -3.59 5.44 13.02
C TYR A 46 -3.25 6.15 11.68
N HIS A 47 -2.47 5.50 10.82
CA HIS A 47 -2.19 5.97 9.46
C HIS A 47 -3.48 6.14 8.65
N LEU A 48 -4.33 5.12 8.60
CA LEU A 48 -5.59 5.18 7.85
C LEU A 48 -6.48 6.33 8.33
N ARG A 49 -6.62 6.52 9.65
CA ARG A 49 -7.44 7.60 10.20
C ARG A 49 -6.93 8.96 9.73
N ARG A 50 -5.62 9.23 9.82
CA ARG A 50 -5.02 10.49 9.37
C ARG A 50 -5.22 10.73 7.88
N ILE A 51 -5.03 9.68 7.07
CA ILE A 51 -5.25 9.70 5.62
C ILE A 51 -6.71 10.04 5.30
N VAL A 52 -7.66 9.38 5.98
CA VAL A 52 -9.10 9.62 5.80
C VAL A 52 -9.49 11.03 6.23
N ASP A 53 -9.06 11.47 7.41
CA ASP A 53 -9.37 12.81 7.92
C ASP A 53 -8.87 13.91 6.97
N PHE A 54 -7.67 13.74 6.40
CA PHE A 54 -7.14 14.65 5.39
C PHE A 54 -7.90 14.58 4.05
N ALA A 55 -8.24 13.37 3.61
CA ALA A 55 -8.94 13.13 2.35
C ALA A 55 -10.38 13.68 2.36
N THR A 56 -11.09 13.58 3.49
CA THR A 56 -12.46 14.08 3.64
C THR A 56 -12.51 15.58 4.00
N GLY A 57 -11.37 16.19 4.32
CA GLY A 57 -11.29 17.57 4.78
C GLY A 57 -11.69 17.76 6.25
N THR A 58 -11.76 16.69 7.04
CA THR A 58 -11.90 16.78 8.51
C THR A 58 -10.67 17.43 9.14
N SER A 59 -9.50 17.22 8.54
CA SER A 59 -8.25 17.91 8.88
C SER A 59 -7.65 18.56 7.64
N ASP A 60 -7.24 19.82 7.75
CA ASP A 60 -6.53 20.53 6.67
C ASP A 60 -5.08 20.07 6.51
N GLN A 61 -4.52 19.38 7.52
CA GLN A 61 -3.13 18.94 7.56
C GLN A 61 -3.04 17.43 7.81
N ILE A 62 -2.07 16.77 7.17
CA ILE A 62 -1.82 15.35 7.39
C ILE A 62 -1.11 15.11 8.74
N GLN A 63 -0.25 16.05 9.15
CA GLN A 63 0.33 16.11 10.48
C GLN A 63 -0.40 17.19 11.26
N PHE A 64 -1.07 16.78 12.34
CA PHE A 64 -1.78 17.68 13.23
C PHE A 64 -1.59 17.19 14.67
N PRO A 65 -1.68 18.09 15.67
CA PRO A 65 -1.77 17.68 17.07
C PRO A 65 -3.06 16.90 17.29
N ASP A 66 -2.93 15.59 17.47
CA ASP A 66 -4.06 14.71 17.76
C ASP A 66 -4.37 14.73 19.25
N ILE A 67 -5.37 15.51 19.64
CA ILE A 67 -5.83 15.61 21.03
C ILE A 67 -6.54 14.33 21.53
N ARG A 68 -6.90 13.41 20.63
CA ARG A 68 -7.58 12.14 20.98
C ARG A 68 -6.58 11.04 21.37
N SER A 69 -5.30 11.24 21.04
CA SER A 69 -4.21 10.37 21.46
C SER A 69 -3.37 11.07 22.53
N TYR A 70 -2.81 10.29 23.46
CA TYR A 70 -1.95 10.80 24.54
C TYR A 70 -2.60 11.94 25.34
N TYR A 71 -3.82 11.68 25.85
CA TYR A 71 -4.55 12.66 26.66
C TYR A 71 -3.85 12.86 28.02
N PRO A 72 -3.76 14.11 28.54
CA PRO A 72 -4.33 15.35 27.98
C PRO A 72 -3.46 16.13 27.00
N GLU A 73 -2.19 15.76 26.82
CA GLU A 73 -1.21 16.58 26.09
C GLU A 73 -1.43 16.59 24.57
N GLY A 74 -2.05 15.54 24.04
CA GLY A 74 -2.16 15.32 22.60
C GLY A 74 -0.89 14.70 22.02
N TYR A 75 -0.98 14.16 20.81
CA TYR A 75 0.14 13.50 20.14
C TYR A 75 0.35 14.09 18.75
N VAL A 76 1.58 14.51 18.47
CA VAL A 76 2.01 14.83 17.11
C VAL A 76 2.71 13.60 16.55
N CYS A 77 2.18 13.07 15.46
CA CYS A 77 2.74 11.88 14.83
C CYS A 77 4.23 12.06 14.47
N HIS A 78 5.06 11.15 14.98
CA HIS A 78 6.50 11.16 14.72
C HIS A 78 6.88 10.58 13.35
N TRP A 79 6.02 9.76 12.74
CA TRP A 79 6.28 9.21 11.40
C TRP A 79 6.33 10.32 10.35
N SER A 80 7.22 10.14 9.37
CA SER A 80 7.36 11.06 8.25
C SER A 80 6.03 11.21 7.50
N PRO A 81 5.63 12.42 7.07
CA PRO A 81 4.32 12.64 6.47
C PRO A 81 4.22 12.11 5.03
N GLY A 82 5.34 11.76 4.38
CA GLY A 82 5.36 11.51 2.93
C GLY A 82 4.41 10.41 2.47
N PHE A 83 4.36 9.29 3.20
CA PHE A 83 3.47 8.17 2.90
C PHE A 83 2.00 8.57 3.04
N ASP A 84 1.62 9.10 4.22
CA ASP A 84 0.24 9.52 4.50
C ASP A 84 -0.21 10.64 3.56
N PHE A 85 0.69 11.56 3.21
CA PHE A 85 0.38 12.66 2.31
C PHE A 85 0.10 12.17 0.88
N LEU A 86 0.90 11.22 0.39
CA LEU A 86 0.68 10.60 -0.93
C LEU A 86 -0.68 9.89 -0.97
N LEU A 87 -0.93 9.01 0.00
CA LEU A 87 -2.19 8.24 0.04
C LEU A 87 -3.38 9.17 0.31
N GLY A 88 -3.23 10.15 1.19
CA GLY A 88 -4.26 11.15 1.49
C GLY A 88 -4.60 12.03 0.29
N THR A 89 -3.63 12.40 -0.54
CA THR A 89 -3.89 13.17 -1.78
C THR A 89 -4.64 12.35 -2.82
N LEU A 90 -4.25 11.09 -3.01
CA LEU A 90 -4.97 10.15 -3.87
C LEU A 90 -6.39 9.90 -3.33
N GLY A 91 -6.53 9.70 -2.02
CA GLY A 91 -7.79 9.55 -1.32
C GLY A 91 -8.70 10.76 -1.48
N LYS A 92 -8.17 11.97 -1.33
CA LYS A 92 -8.92 13.23 -1.54
C LYS A 92 -9.46 13.32 -2.95
N THR A 93 -8.65 12.93 -3.95
CA THR A 93 -9.06 12.90 -5.34
C THR A 93 -10.17 11.87 -5.58
N PHE A 94 -10.03 10.66 -5.02
CA PHE A 94 -11.07 9.63 -5.09
C PHE A 94 -12.38 10.09 -4.42
N TYR A 95 -12.29 10.63 -3.21
CA TYR A 95 -13.43 11.10 -2.42
C TYR A 95 -14.18 12.25 -3.08
N PHE A 96 -13.46 13.13 -3.80
CA PHE A 96 -14.09 14.17 -4.62
C PHE A 96 -15.06 13.60 -5.67
N PHE A 97 -14.73 12.45 -6.29
CA PHE A 97 -15.61 11.79 -7.27
C PHE A 97 -16.63 10.85 -6.61
N LYS A 98 -16.28 10.23 -5.47
CA LYS A 98 -17.14 9.30 -4.74
C LYS A 98 -17.08 9.62 -3.23
N PRO A 99 -17.94 10.53 -2.73
CA PRO A 99 -17.90 11.01 -1.34
C PRO A 99 -18.51 10.00 -0.36
N ASP A 100 -17.96 8.79 -0.33
CA ASP A 100 -18.33 7.70 0.56
C ASP A 100 -17.10 7.24 1.36
N VAL A 101 -17.16 7.33 2.68
CA VAL A 101 -16.03 7.05 3.57
C VAL A 101 -15.66 5.57 3.55
N TYR A 102 -16.64 4.68 3.43
CA TYR A 102 -16.38 3.25 3.38
C TYR A 102 -15.62 2.87 2.11
N SER A 103 -16.09 3.33 0.95
CA SER A 103 -15.36 3.17 -0.33
C SER A 103 -13.96 3.80 -0.30
N LEU A 104 -13.80 4.94 0.37
CA LEU A 104 -12.49 5.59 0.53
C LEU A 104 -11.53 4.70 1.35
N LYS A 105 -11.98 4.12 2.46
CA LYS A 105 -11.15 3.19 3.27
C LYS A 105 -10.69 2.00 2.44
N ILE A 106 -11.60 1.37 1.68
CA ILE A 106 -11.26 0.26 0.78
C ILE A 106 -10.25 0.70 -0.28
N PHE A 107 -10.46 1.87 -0.90
CA PHE A 107 -9.54 2.42 -1.89
C PHE A 107 -8.13 2.61 -1.31
N ILE A 108 -7.99 3.23 -0.13
CA ILE A 108 -6.70 3.41 0.53
C ILE A 108 -6.05 2.06 0.86
N CYS A 109 -6.82 1.09 1.36
CA CYS A 109 -6.31 -0.25 1.66
C CYS A 109 -5.81 -1.00 0.41
N LEU A 110 -6.43 -0.77 -0.75
CA LEU A 110 -6.00 -1.33 -2.04
C LEU A 110 -4.71 -0.68 -2.58
N LEU A 111 -4.38 0.55 -2.16
CA LEU A 111 -3.13 1.20 -2.57
C LEU A 111 -1.90 0.44 -2.04
N ILE A 112 -2.03 -0.31 -0.94
CA ILE A 112 -0.90 -1.07 -0.35
C ILE A 112 -0.47 -2.24 -1.27
N PRO A 113 -1.35 -3.17 -1.69
CA PRO A 113 -1.01 -4.17 -2.71
C PRO A 113 -0.51 -3.55 -4.02
N ILE A 114 -1.07 -2.41 -4.45
CA ILE A 114 -0.63 -1.71 -5.67
C ILE A 114 0.81 -1.22 -5.53
N LEU A 115 1.16 -0.60 -4.41
CA LEU A 115 2.54 -0.18 -4.14
C LEU A 115 3.49 -1.37 -4.12
N ALA A 116 3.08 -2.51 -3.58
CA ALA A 116 3.91 -3.73 -3.61
C ALA A 116 4.15 -4.25 -5.04
N VAL A 117 3.14 -4.18 -5.92
CA VAL A 117 3.32 -4.48 -7.35
C VAL A 117 4.35 -3.54 -7.96
N LEU A 118 4.29 -2.24 -7.65
CA LEU A 118 5.28 -1.26 -8.11
C LEU A 118 6.68 -1.56 -7.56
N THR A 119 6.80 -2.02 -6.31
CA THR A 119 8.07 -2.44 -5.70
C THR A 119 8.64 -3.66 -6.42
N VAL A 120 7.85 -4.70 -6.70
CA VAL A 120 8.30 -5.86 -7.48
C VAL A 120 8.71 -5.46 -8.90
N PHE A 121 7.96 -4.56 -9.54
CA PHE A 121 8.28 -4.03 -10.85
C PHE A 121 9.63 -3.28 -10.85
N ALA A 122 9.84 -2.38 -9.90
CA ALA A 122 11.11 -1.65 -9.75
C ALA A 122 12.28 -2.60 -9.48
N TYR A 123 12.08 -3.59 -8.59
CA TYR A 123 13.06 -4.61 -8.27
C TYR A 123 13.47 -5.46 -9.49
N TYR A 124 12.52 -5.78 -10.39
CA TYR A 124 12.85 -6.44 -11.65
C TYR A 124 13.83 -5.59 -12.49
N PHE A 125 13.60 -4.29 -12.66
CA PHE A 125 14.53 -3.45 -13.44
C PHE A 125 15.89 -3.29 -12.76
N LEU A 126 15.91 -3.24 -11.43
CA LEU A 126 17.17 -3.21 -10.68
C LEU A 126 17.97 -4.51 -10.91
N SER A 127 17.32 -5.67 -10.74
CA SER A 127 17.96 -6.97 -10.96
C SER A 127 18.37 -7.20 -12.42
N ALA A 128 17.59 -6.71 -13.40
CA ALA A 128 17.91 -6.81 -14.83
C ALA A 128 19.15 -6.01 -15.24
N LYS A 129 19.61 -5.04 -14.42
CA LYS A 129 20.90 -4.37 -14.64
C LYS A 129 22.10 -5.24 -14.27
N LEU A 130 21.90 -6.25 -13.42
CA LEU A 130 22.96 -7.08 -12.83
C LEU A 130 22.92 -8.53 -13.31
N LEU A 131 21.74 -9.01 -13.70
CA LEU A 131 21.48 -10.42 -14.01
C LEU A 131 21.00 -10.61 -15.46
N PRO A 132 21.23 -11.80 -16.05
CA PRO A 132 20.59 -12.18 -17.30
C PRO A 132 19.04 -12.12 -17.18
N PRO A 133 18.30 -11.87 -18.27
CA PRO A 133 16.84 -11.64 -18.23
C PRO A 133 16.04 -12.72 -17.50
N ALA A 134 16.40 -14.00 -17.67
CA ALA A 134 15.74 -15.10 -16.99
C ALA A 134 16.00 -15.10 -15.47
N ALA A 135 17.24 -14.80 -15.05
CA ALA A 135 17.61 -14.71 -13.64
C ALA A 135 16.96 -13.49 -12.97
N ALA A 136 16.82 -12.36 -13.68
CA ALA A 136 16.09 -11.19 -13.19
C ALA A 136 14.59 -11.50 -12.96
N LEU A 137 13.94 -12.27 -13.85
CA LEU A 137 12.56 -12.69 -13.63
C LEU A 137 12.40 -13.66 -12.46
N ILE A 138 13.32 -14.62 -12.31
CA ILE A 138 13.32 -15.53 -11.16
C ILE A 138 13.52 -14.73 -9.86
N SER A 139 14.45 -13.77 -9.86
CA SER A 139 14.69 -12.87 -8.73
C SER A 139 13.43 -12.07 -8.37
N ALA A 140 12.74 -11.48 -9.36
CA ALA A 140 11.49 -10.76 -9.14
C ALA A 140 10.37 -11.66 -8.59
N LEU A 141 10.24 -12.90 -9.08
CA LEU A 141 9.28 -13.87 -8.56
C LEU A 141 9.59 -14.25 -7.11
N LEU A 142 10.85 -14.51 -6.78
CA LEU A 142 11.26 -14.81 -5.40
C LEU A 142 10.98 -13.65 -4.45
N PHE A 143 11.22 -12.41 -4.89
CA PHE A 143 10.90 -11.22 -4.12
C PHE A 143 9.39 -11.00 -3.94
N ALA A 144 8.60 -11.28 -4.98
CA ALA A 144 7.12 -11.23 -4.92
C ALA A 144 6.54 -12.22 -3.89
N LEU A 145 7.15 -13.41 -3.81
CA LEU A 145 6.77 -14.52 -2.93
C LEU A 145 7.47 -14.49 -1.55
N LEU A 146 8.36 -13.53 -1.30
CA LEU A 146 9.09 -13.44 -0.05
C LEU A 146 8.10 -13.23 1.11
N PRO A 147 8.02 -14.14 2.10
CA PRO A 147 7.01 -14.07 3.16
C PRO A 147 7.04 -12.74 3.91
N PHE A 148 8.24 -12.23 4.22
CA PHE A 148 8.41 -10.95 4.90
C PHE A 148 7.80 -9.78 4.10
N HIS A 149 8.06 -9.72 2.79
CA HIS A 149 7.49 -8.67 1.94
C HIS A 149 5.97 -8.78 1.87
N ILE A 150 5.41 -10.00 1.84
CA ILE A 150 3.95 -10.20 1.87
C ILE A 150 3.36 -9.69 3.19
N THR A 151 3.95 -10.02 4.34
CA THR A 151 3.44 -9.65 5.67
C THR A 151 3.46 -8.15 5.96
N ILE A 152 4.15 -7.34 5.15
CA ILE A 152 4.17 -5.87 5.30
C ILE A 152 3.46 -5.14 4.15
N THR A 153 2.81 -5.85 3.23
CA THR A 153 2.20 -5.24 2.04
C THR A 153 0.85 -5.84 1.60
N TYR A 154 0.16 -6.55 2.49
CA TYR A 154 -1.18 -7.07 2.20
C TYR A 154 -2.27 -6.01 2.40
N PHE A 155 -3.45 -6.30 1.86
CA PHE A 155 -4.64 -5.45 1.99
C PHE A 155 -4.94 -5.11 3.47
N ALA A 156 -5.35 -3.87 3.73
CA ALA A 156 -5.66 -3.35 5.07
C ALA A 156 -4.48 -3.20 6.05
N LEU A 157 -3.24 -3.44 5.62
CA LEU A 157 -2.04 -3.03 6.36
C LEU A 157 -1.54 -1.67 5.83
N VAL A 158 -2.25 -0.59 6.21
CA VAL A 158 -1.95 0.78 5.76
C VAL A 158 -0.76 1.35 6.53
N ASP A 159 0.44 0.86 6.23
CA ASP A 159 1.69 1.24 6.91
C ASP A 159 2.75 1.74 5.92
N HIS A 160 3.61 2.66 6.36
CA HIS A 160 4.69 3.25 5.57
C HIS A 160 5.79 2.25 5.19
N HIS A 161 5.87 1.08 5.83
CA HIS A 161 6.84 0.03 5.47
C HIS A 161 6.83 -0.35 3.99
N VAL A 162 5.66 -0.36 3.32
CA VAL A 162 5.61 -0.63 1.86
C VAL A 162 6.39 0.41 1.05
N ALA A 163 6.38 1.67 1.48
CA ALA A 163 7.10 2.76 0.85
C ALA A 163 8.60 2.70 1.16
N GLU A 164 8.98 2.30 2.38
CA GLU A 164 10.38 2.08 2.73
C GLU A 164 11.02 1.06 1.79
N PHE A 165 10.35 -0.08 1.58
CA PHE A 165 10.82 -1.09 0.63
C PHE A 165 10.91 -0.56 -0.80
N TYR A 166 10.05 0.37 -1.21
CA TYR A 166 10.15 0.97 -2.54
C TYR A 166 11.34 1.92 -2.69
N PHE A 167 11.61 2.75 -1.67
CA PHE A 167 12.62 3.82 -1.72
C PHE A 167 13.99 3.45 -1.16
N TRP A 168 14.17 2.28 -0.54
CA TRP A 168 15.47 1.86 0.01
C TRP A 168 16.48 1.51 -1.10
N PHE A 169 16.06 1.06 -2.29
CA PHE A 169 16.97 0.67 -3.38
C PHE A 169 17.40 1.83 -4.29
#